data_AF-A0A2D9WQW2-F1
#
_entry.id   AF-A0A2D9WQW2-F1
#
_cell.length_a   1.000
_cell.length_b   1.000
_cell.length_c   1.000
_cell.angle_alpha   90.00
_cell.angle_beta   90.00
_cell.angle_gamma   90.00
#
_symmetry.space_group_name_H-M   'P 1'
#
loop_
_entity.id
_entity.type
_entity.pdbx_description
1 polymer ?
#
loop_
_entity_poly.entity_id
_entity_poly.type
_entity_poly.pdbx_seq_one_letter_code
_entity_poly.pdbx_strand_id
1 'polypeptide(L)'
;MKKFFQFRGTINGTTYLLRLLFTILMSIPLLVISLTGLGTAVFGYLGYDLEEAATFGPQEQQEMGEKLGMAMVENPSEVMSGLISNISGGIIIAFIVFLVPVVWFYWATCYKRISALFPSNAFKIFIGFIVIEAVLDILPIAVGGSTITAFSAIVGLGIFIFLLSKNSTIGEHDG
;
A
#
# COMPACT_ATOMS: atom_id res chain seq x y z
N MET A 1 -15.36 11.66 17.93
CA MET A 1 -14.34 11.84 16.87
C MET A 1 -12.98 12.35 17.36
N LYS A 2 -12.89 13.29 18.32
CA LYS A 2 -11.58 13.80 18.80
C LYS A 2 -10.60 12.71 19.29
N LYS A 3 -11.06 11.72 20.07
CA LYS A 3 -10.21 10.62 20.57
C LYS A 3 -9.59 9.77 19.44
N PHE A 4 -10.33 9.52 18.37
CA PHE A 4 -9.91 8.69 17.24
C PHE A 4 -8.67 9.20 16.49
N PHE A 5 -8.44 10.52 16.50
CA PHE A 5 -7.27 11.16 15.88
C PHE A 5 -6.20 11.57 16.90
N GLN A 6 -6.39 11.25 18.18
CA GLN A 6 -5.34 11.48 19.16
C GLN A 6 -4.21 10.49 18.93
N PHE A 7 -2.99 11.02 18.84
CA PHE A 7 -1.75 10.25 18.71
C PHE A 7 -1.13 9.89 20.08
N ARG A 8 -1.83 10.16 21.19
CA ARG A 8 -1.43 9.79 22.56
C ARG A 8 -2.18 8.58 23.06
N GLY A 9 -1.63 7.85 24.01
CA GLY A 9 -2.30 6.72 24.64
C GLY A 9 -2.33 5.43 23.82
N THR A 10 -3.07 4.43 24.32
CA THR A 10 -3.21 3.11 23.70
C THR A 10 -4.62 2.90 23.14
N ILE A 11 -4.80 1.87 22.29
CA ILE A 11 -6.10 1.59 21.65
C ILE A 11 -6.55 0.14 21.84
N ASN A 12 -7.88 -0.06 21.94
CA ASN A 12 -8.50 -1.38 21.94
C ASN A 12 -8.62 -1.96 20.52
N GLY A 13 -9.05 -3.23 20.42
CA GLY A 13 -9.22 -3.94 19.16
C GLY A 13 -10.23 -3.28 18.21
N THR A 14 -11.36 -2.81 18.72
CA THR A 14 -12.38 -2.13 17.91
C THR A 14 -11.85 -0.84 17.29
N THR A 15 -11.17 -0.01 18.08
CA THR A 15 -10.56 1.25 17.60
C THR A 15 -9.43 0.96 16.62
N TYR A 16 -8.66 -0.11 16.86
CA TYR A 16 -7.66 -0.60 15.92
C TYR A 16 -8.27 -0.95 14.56
N LEU A 17 -9.36 -1.72 14.53
CA LEU A 17 -10.07 -2.06 13.28
C LEU A 17 -10.58 -0.81 12.55
N LEU A 18 -11.25 0.11 13.26
CA LEU A 18 -11.77 1.32 12.65
C LEU A 18 -10.65 2.19 12.08
N ARG A 19 -9.51 2.31 12.78
CA ARG A 19 -8.35 3.07 12.30
C ARG A 19 -7.76 2.41 11.05
N LEU A 20 -7.69 1.08 10.98
CA LEU A 20 -7.24 0.40 9.76
C LEU A 20 -8.19 0.59 8.58
N LEU A 21 -9.51 0.54 8.80
CA LEU A 21 -10.49 0.87 7.77
C LEU A 21 -10.33 2.33 7.29
N PHE A 22 -10.03 3.24 8.21
CA PHE A 22 -9.71 4.62 7.86
C PHE A 22 -8.41 4.74 7.06
N THR A 23 -7.37 3.96 7.38
CA THR A 23 -6.15 3.88 6.55
C THR A 23 -6.46 3.47 5.11
N ILE A 24 -7.35 2.48 4.91
CA ILE A 24 -7.79 2.06 3.57
C ILE A 24 -8.45 3.24 2.86
N LEU A 25 -9.36 3.96 3.53
CA LEU A 25 -10.00 5.15 2.97
C LEU A 25 -8.97 6.23 2.58
N MET A 26 -7.96 6.46 3.42
CA MET A 26 -6.89 7.43 3.12
C MET A 26 -5.99 6.98 1.95
N SER A 27 -5.99 5.70 1.60
CA SER A 27 -5.21 5.20 0.45
C SER A 27 -5.91 5.39 -0.89
N ILE A 28 -7.19 5.80 -0.91
CA ILE A 28 -7.93 6.03 -2.17
C ILE A 28 -7.25 7.09 -3.06
N PRO A 29 -6.84 8.27 -2.56
CA PRO A 29 -6.07 9.22 -3.37
C PRO A 29 -4.77 8.63 -3.94
N LEU A 30 -4.07 7.76 -3.18
CA LEU A 30 -2.88 7.08 -3.68
C LEU A 30 -3.20 6.17 -4.86
N LEU A 31 -4.31 5.41 -4.78
CA LEU A 31 -4.75 4.55 -5.87
C LEU A 31 -5.06 5.36 -7.13
N VAL A 32 -5.76 6.49 -6.99
CA VAL A 32 -6.04 7.39 -8.12
C VAL A 32 -4.74 7.93 -8.73
N ILE A 33 -3.82 8.44 -7.91
CA ILE A 33 -2.52 8.96 -8.37
C ILE A 33 -1.71 7.86 -9.09
N SER A 34 -1.70 6.63 -8.57
CA SER A 34 -1.01 5.50 -9.18
C SER A 34 -1.59 5.14 -10.55
N LEU A 35 -2.93 5.10 -10.67
CA LEU A 35 -3.59 4.81 -11.95
C LEU A 35 -3.34 5.92 -12.97
N THR A 36 -3.41 7.18 -12.55
CA THR A 36 -3.07 8.32 -13.41
C THR A 36 -1.60 8.26 -13.84
N GLY A 37 -0.68 7.99 -12.91
CA GLY A 37 0.75 7.83 -13.20
C GLY A 37 1.06 6.71 -14.18
N LEU A 38 0.43 5.55 -13.99
CA LEU A 38 0.57 4.43 -14.92
C LEU A 38 -0.02 4.78 -16.29
N GLY A 39 -1.19 5.43 -16.33
CA GLY A 39 -1.80 5.93 -17.57
C GLY A 39 -0.86 6.87 -18.32
N THR A 40 -0.36 7.92 -17.67
CA THR A 40 0.62 8.84 -18.29
C THR A 40 1.88 8.14 -18.78
N ALA A 41 2.37 7.15 -18.02
CA ALA A 41 3.58 6.41 -18.38
C ALA A 41 3.36 5.58 -19.64
N VAL A 42 2.24 4.85 -19.72
CA VAL A 42 1.90 3.99 -20.85
C VAL A 42 1.61 4.80 -22.11
N PHE A 43 0.75 5.82 -22.00
CA PHE A 43 0.40 6.65 -23.16
C PHE A 43 1.60 7.47 -23.64
N GLY A 44 2.37 8.06 -22.71
CA GLY A 44 3.58 8.81 -23.04
C GLY A 44 4.64 7.95 -23.71
N TYR A 45 4.82 6.68 -23.29
CA TYR A 45 5.70 5.73 -23.98
C TYR A 45 5.28 5.50 -25.44
N LEU A 46 3.98 5.47 -25.70
CA LEU A 46 3.42 5.28 -27.04
C LEU A 46 3.31 6.58 -27.85
N GLY A 47 3.75 7.71 -27.28
CA GLY A 47 3.77 9.02 -27.92
C GLY A 47 2.45 9.77 -27.89
N TYR A 48 1.55 9.44 -26.96
CA TYR A 48 0.24 10.07 -26.81
C TYR A 48 0.11 10.79 -25.48
N ASP A 49 -0.57 11.93 -25.49
CA ASP A 49 -1.01 12.57 -24.26
C ASP A 49 -2.30 11.93 -23.71
N LEU A 50 -2.52 12.04 -22.40
CA LEU A 50 -3.69 11.47 -21.73
C LEU A 50 -5.02 11.98 -22.31
N GLU A 51 -5.05 13.25 -22.73
CA GLU A 51 -6.22 13.88 -23.33
C GLU A 51 -6.53 13.31 -24.72
N GLU A 52 -5.50 13.03 -25.52
CA GLU A 52 -5.63 12.39 -26.83
C GLU A 52 -6.13 10.96 -26.65
N ALA A 53 -5.50 10.21 -25.74
CA ALA A 53 -5.88 8.83 -25.43
C ALA A 53 -7.33 8.69 -24.93
N ALA A 54 -7.87 9.71 -24.24
CA ALA A 54 -9.25 9.72 -23.77
C ALA A 54 -10.28 9.80 -24.93
N THR A 55 -9.84 10.18 -26.13
CA THR A 55 -10.71 10.26 -27.32
C THR A 55 -10.68 9.00 -28.18
N PHE A 56 -9.81 8.03 -27.86
CA PHE A 56 -9.61 6.85 -28.69
C PHE A 56 -10.86 5.96 -28.76
N GLY A 57 -11.21 5.59 -29.99
CA GLY A 57 -12.20 4.59 -30.28
C GLY A 57 -11.69 3.15 -30.07
N PRO A 58 -12.58 2.14 -30.20
CA PRO A 58 -12.23 0.75 -29.96
C PRO A 58 -11.07 0.23 -30.83
N GLN A 59 -10.95 0.69 -32.08
CA GLN A 59 -9.86 0.30 -32.98
C GLN A 59 -8.49 0.84 -32.53
N GLU A 60 -8.42 2.11 -32.15
CA GLU A 60 -7.18 2.77 -31.71
C GLU A 60 -6.69 2.18 -30.38
N GLN A 61 -7.63 1.87 -29.47
CA GLN A 61 -7.31 1.17 -28.22
C GLN A 61 -6.73 -0.23 -28.46
N GLN A 62 -7.25 -0.95 -29.47
CA GLN A 62 -6.77 -2.28 -29.82
C GLN A 62 -5.37 -2.22 -30.46
N GLU A 63 -5.14 -1.30 -31.42
CA GLU A 63 -3.84 -1.12 -32.06
C GLU A 63 -2.76 -0.71 -31.03
N MET A 64 -3.11 0.19 -30.12
CA MET A 64 -2.24 0.61 -29.03
C MET A 64 -1.87 -0.56 -28.10
N GLY A 65 -2.85 -1.38 -27.74
CA GLY A 65 -2.63 -2.58 -26.93
C GLY A 65 -1.72 -3.60 -27.63
N GLU A 66 -1.89 -3.77 -28.94
CA GLU A 66 -1.04 -4.64 -29.75
C GLU A 66 0.40 -4.12 -29.85
N LYS A 67 0.59 -2.82 -30.11
CA LYS A 67 1.92 -2.17 -30.13
C LYS A 67 2.65 -2.32 -28.81
N LEU A 68 1.98 -2.03 -27.69
CA LEU A 68 2.58 -2.19 -26.36
C LEU A 68 2.88 -3.67 -26.07
N GLY A 69 1.98 -4.57 -26.46
CA GLY A 69 2.16 -6.02 -26.32
C GLY A 69 3.38 -6.54 -27.08
N MET A 70 3.54 -6.15 -28.34
CA MET A 70 4.72 -6.49 -29.15
C MET A 70 5.99 -5.91 -28.55
N ALA A 71 5.98 -4.63 -28.15
CA ALA A 71 7.14 -3.98 -27.53
C ALA A 71 7.57 -4.66 -26.22
N MET A 72 6.62 -5.14 -25.40
CA MET A 72 6.92 -5.88 -24.17
C MET A 72 7.58 -7.24 -24.45
N VAL A 73 7.25 -7.89 -25.57
CA VAL A 73 7.86 -9.17 -25.96
C VAL A 73 9.25 -8.95 -26.55
N GLU A 74 9.40 -7.93 -27.39
CA GLU A 74 10.66 -7.67 -28.11
C GLU A 74 11.71 -7.04 -27.21
N ASN A 75 11.36 -5.98 -26.46
CA ASN A 75 12.31 -5.17 -25.69
C ASN A 75 11.72 -4.73 -24.32
N PRO A 76 11.49 -5.66 -23.39
CA PRO A 76 10.86 -5.35 -22.10
C PRO A 76 11.62 -4.33 -21.25
N SER A 77 12.95 -4.28 -21.35
CA SER A 77 13.79 -3.31 -20.64
C SER A 77 13.63 -1.89 -21.17
N GLU A 78 13.47 -1.74 -22.48
CA GLU A 78 13.21 -0.46 -23.13
C GLU A 78 11.82 0.05 -22.73
N VAL A 79 10.80 -0.81 -22.78
CA VAL A 79 9.46 -0.50 -22.29
C VAL A 79 9.53 -0.02 -20.84
N MET A 80 10.15 -0.78 -19.94
CA MET A 80 10.26 -0.39 -18.53
C MET A 80 10.96 0.96 -18.34
N SER A 81 12.07 1.19 -19.06
CA SER A 81 12.80 2.46 -18.98
C SER A 81 11.98 3.62 -19.53
N GLY A 82 11.27 3.40 -20.64
CA GLY A 82 10.37 4.36 -21.26
C GLY A 82 9.20 4.71 -20.35
N LEU A 83 8.54 3.72 -19.74
CA LEU A 83 7.48 3.94 -18.76
C LEU A 83 7.97 4.78 -17.59
N ILE A 84 9.11 4.43 -17.00
CA ILE A 84 9.69 5.19 -15.87
C ILE A 84 10.02 6.63 -16.28
N SER A 85 10.57 6.84 -17.48
CA SER A 85 10.92 8.18 -17.98
C SER A 85 9.70 9.08 -18.25
N ASN A 86 8.53 8.48 -18.50
CA ASN A 86 7.28 9.21 -18.74
C ASN A 86 6.48 9.49 -17.46
N ILE A 87 6.94 9.03 -16.29
CA ILE A 87 6.35 9.43 -15.02
C ILE A 87 6.79 10.86 -14.69
N SER A 88 5.83 11.79 -14.68
CA SER A 88 6.12 13.18 -14.34
C SER A 88 6.55 13.35 -12.89
N GLY A 89 7.46 14.30 -12.63
CA GLY A 89 7.88 14.65 -11.27
C GLY A 89 6.71 15.10 -10.39
N GLY A 90 5.69 15.73 -10.97
CA GLY A 90 4.47 16.13 -10.25
C GLY A 90 3.70 14.93 -9.68
N ILE A 91 3.61 13.84 -10.43
CA ILE A 91 2.96 12.60 -9.98
C ILE A 91 3.77 11.93 -8.86
N ILE A 92 5.11 11.93 -8.97
CA ILE A 92 5.99 11.39 -7.91
C ILE A 92 5.82 12.20 -6.62
N ILE A 93 5.84 13.53 -6.70
CA ILE A 93 5.65 14.40 -5.54
C ILE A 93 4.28 14.18 -4.92
N ALA A 94 3.21 14.15 -5.74
CA ALA A 94 1.86 13.89 -5.26
C ALA A 94 1.78 12.53 -4.56
N PHE A 95 2.35 11.48 -5.16
CA PHE A 95 2.39 10.15 -4.56
C PHE A 95 3.06 10.17 -3.18
N ILE A 96 4.23 10.79 -3.05
CA ILE A 96 4.96 10.88 -1.77
C ILE A 96 4.15 11.66 -0.73
N VAL A 97 3.56 12.80 -1.10
CA VAL A 97 2.76 13.65 -0.19
C VAL A 97 1.56 12.90 0.39
N PHE A 98 0.93 12.03 -0.38
CA PHE A 98 -0.17 11.19 0.10
C PHE A 98 0.30 9.90 0.78
N LEU A 99 1.48 9.37 0.41
CA LEU A 99 1.99 8.10 0.94
C LEU A 99 2.44 8.26 2.39
N VAL A 100 3.19 9.32 2.68
CA VAL A 100 3.79 9.53 4.01
C VAL A 100 2.73 9.56 5.12
N PRO A 101 1.61 10.31 5.01
CA PRO A 101 0.55 10.28 6.02
C PRO A 101 -0.11 8.92 6.20
N VAL A 102 -0.32 8.17 5.12
CA VAL A 102 -0.94 6.83 5.16
C VAL A 102 -0.06 5.84 5.89
N VAL A 103 1.22 5.78 5.51
CA VAL A 103 2.23 4.91 6.14
C VAL A 103 2.40 5.28 7.61
N TRP A 104 2.53 6.57 7.91
CA TRP A 104 2.66 7.06 9.29
C TRP A 104 1.45 6.67 10.15
N PHE A 105 0.24 6.89 9.65
CA PHE A 105 -0.98 6.60 10.40
C PHE A 105 -1.18 5.09 10.63
N TYR A 106 -0.86 4.26 9.64
CA TYR A 106 -0.87 2.80 9.77
C TYR A 106 0.08 2.35 10.88
N TRP A 107 1.35 2.75 10.82
CA TRP A 107 2.36 2.34 11.80
C TRP A 107 2.06 2.88 13.20
N ALA A 108 1.60 4.12 13.32
CA ALA A 108 1.18 4.68 14.60
C ALA A 108 0.01 3.89 15.21
N THR A 109 -0.93 3.42 14.38
CA THR A 109 -2.07 2.59 14.81
C THR A 109 -1.59 1.24 15.32
N CYS A 110 -0.70 0.56 14.59
CA CYS A 110 -0.11 -0.72 15.00
C CYS A 110 0.70 -0.58 16.30
N TYR A 111 1.56 0.45 16.41
CA TYR A 111 2.36 0.72 17.61
C TYR A 111 1.48 0.93 18.84
N LYS A 112 0.43 1.74 18.73
CA LYS A 112 -0.52 1.99 19.82
C LYS A 112 -1.23 0.72 20.27
N ARG A 113 -1.57 -0.16 19.34
CA ARG A 113 -2.21 -1.42 19.66
C ARG A 113 -1.25 -2.38 20.35
N ILE A 114 -0.04 -2.52 19.82
CA ILE A 114 1.03 -3.34 20.41
C ILE A 114 1.39 -2.84 21.82
N SER A 115 1.46 -1.52 22.02
CA SER A 115 1.69 -0.90 23.34
C SER A 115 0.58 -1.24 24.34
N ALA A 116 -0.64 -1.44 23.87
CA ALA A 116 -1.78 -1.85 24.70
C ALA A 116 -1.73 -3.32 25.14
N LEU A 117 -1.13 -4.18 24.31
CA LEU A 117 -1.01 -5.61 24.57
C LEU A 117 0.25 -5.93 25.39
N PHE A 118 1.35 -5.21 25.11
CA PHE A 118 2.68 -5.49 25.65
C PHE A 118 3.37 -4.23 26.20
N PRO A 119 2.82 -3.57 27.24
CA PRO A 119 3.29 -2.27 27.69
C PRO A 119 4.78 -2.25 28.10
N SER A 120 5.29 -3.33 28.68
CA SER A 120 6.69 -3.41 29.14
C SER A 120 7.72 -3.58 28.03
N ASN A 121 7.32 -4.12 26.87
CA ASN A 121 8.22 -4.47 25.77
C ASN A 121 7.75 -3.93 24.40
N ALA A 122 6.85 -2.94 24.42
CA ALA A 122 6.09 -2.46 23.26
C ALA A 122 7.00 -2.14 22.06
N PHE A 123 8.06 -1.36 22.28
CA PHE A 123 8.97 -0.96 21.22
C PHE A 123 9.68 -2.15 20.57
N LYS A 124 10.20 -3.11 21.37
CA LYS A 124 10.88 -4.30 20.83
C LYS A 124 9.93 -5.16 20.00
N ILE A 125 8.71 -5.36 20.49
CA ILE A 125 7.68 -6.14 19.79
C ILE A 125 7.24 -5.43 18.52
N PHE A 126 7.15 -4.10 18.54
CA PHE A 126 6.82 -3.32 17.36
C PHE A 126 7.88 -3.41 16.25
N ILE A 127 9.17 -3.33 16.60
CA ILE A 127 10.24 -3.56 15.64
C ILE A 127 10.19 -4.99 15.09
N GLY A 128 9.98 -6.00 15.95
CA GLY A 128 9.79 -7.38 15.51
C GLY A 128 8.59 -7.54 14.56
N PHE A 129 7.48 -6.86 14.84
CA PHE A 129 6.29 -6.82 13.98
C PHE A 129 6.62 -6.22 12.60
N ILE A 130 7.30 -5.06 12.54
CA ILE A 130 7.73 -4.45 11.26
C ILE A 130 8.58 -5.43 10.44
N VAL A 131 9.56 -6.08 11.09
CA VAL A 131 10.45 -7.03 10.41
C VAL A 131 9.67 -8.22 9.88
N ILE A 132 8.76 -8.79 10.68
CA ILE A 132 7.93 -9.93 10.25
C ILE A 132 7.03 -9.53 9.08
N GLU A 133 6.31 -8.42 9.15
CA GLU A 133 5.45 -7.94 8.06
C GLU A 133 6.27 -7.74 6.76
N ALA A 134 7.43 -7.07 6.85
CA ALA A 134 8.30 -6.87 5.70
C ALA A 134 8.80 -8.19 5.10
N VAL A 135 9.15 -9.17 5.94
CA VAL A 135 9.54 -10.51 5.47
C VAL A 135 8.38 -11.22 4.78
N LEU A 136 7.17 -11.16 5.34
CA LEU A 136 5.98 -11.79 4.76
C LEU A 136 5.60 -11.17 3.41
N ASP A 137 5.86 -9.88 3.20
CA ASP A 137 5.63 -9.21 1.92
C ASP A 137 6.70 -9.56 0.86
N ILE A 138 7.97 -9.63 1.27
CA ILE A 138 9.10 -9.89 0.36
C ILE A 138 9.18 -11.37 -0.02
N LEU A 139 8.83 -12.28 0.90
CA LEU A 139 9.02 -13.72 0.73
C LEU A 139 8.29 -14.29 -0.52
N PRO A 140 7.01 -13.96 -0.79
CA PRO A 140 6.34 -14.38 -2.02
C PRO A 140 7.02 -13.87 -3.30
N ILE A 141 7.61 -12.67 -3.27
CA ILE A 141 8.32 -12.08 -4.41
C ILE A 141 9.65 -12.79 -4.64
N ALA A 142 10.40 -13.05 -3.56
CA ALA A 142 11.74 -13.61 -3.63
C ALA A 142 11.76 -15.10 -3.96
N VAL A 143 10.80 -15.88 -3.45
CA VAL A 143 10.79 -17.35 -3.63
C VAL A 143 9.74 -17.78 -4.66
N GLY A 144 8.65 -17.03 -4.80
CA GLY A 144 7.55 -17.39 -5.70
C GLY A 144 6.72 -18.59 -5.22
N GLY A 145 5.67 -18.90 -5.97
CA GLY A 145 4.81 -20.07 -5.74
C GLY A 145 3.59 -19.81 -4.85
N SER A 146 2.46 -20.40 -5.25
CA SER A 146 1.15 -20.19 -4.60
C SER A 146 1.13 -20.59 -3.13
N THR A 147 1.88 -21.63 -2.75
CA THR A 147 1.97 -22.09 -1.36
C THR A 147 2.63 -21.06 -0.44
N ILE A 148 3.72 -20.43 -0.87
CA ILE A 148 4.44 -19.43 -0.08
C ILE A 148 3.61 -18.15 0.05
N THR A 149 2.95 -17.75 -1.05
CA THR A 149 2.00 -16.63 -1.03
C THR A 149 0.85 -16.89 -0.05
N ALA A 150 0.23 -18.08 -0.11
CA ALA A 150 -0.85 -18.45 0.78
C ALA A 150 -0.40 -18.50 2.24
N PHE A 151 0.77 -19.09 2.52
CA PHE A 151 1.35 -19.13 3.86
C PHE A 151 1.56 -17.71 4.42
N SER A 152 2.18 -16.83 3.62
CA SER A 152 2.48 -15.46 4.05
C SER A 152 1.20 -14.69 4.37
N ALA A 153 0.17 -14.84 3.52
CA ALA A 153 -1.15 -14.24 3.74
C ALA A 153 -1.83 -14.77 5.00
N ILE A 154 -1.78 -16.09 5.26
CA ILE A 154 -2.38 -16.70 6.45
C ILE A 154 -1.68 -16.22 7.72
N VAL A 155 -0.35 -16.14 7.73
CA VAL A 155 0.41 -15.66 8.90
C VAL A 155 0.10 -14.19 9.16
N GLY A 156 0.13 -13.33 8.14
CA GLY A 156 -0.22 -11.91 8.27
C GLY A 156 -1.65 -11.72 8.79
N LEU A 157 -2.61 -12.46 8.24
CA LEU A 157 -3.99 -12.46 8.72
C LEU A 157 -4.11 -12.96 10.17
N GLY A 158 -3.32 -13.96 10.55
CA GLY A 158 -3.22 -14.43 11.94
C GLY A 158 -2.73 -13.36 12.90
N ILE A 159 -1.69 -12.61 12.52
CA ILE A 159 -1.17 -11.47 13.31
C ILE A 159 -2.23 -10.38 13.41
N PHE A 160 -2.90 -10.05 12.31
CA PHE A 160 -3.99 -9.09 12.30
C PHE A 160 -5.13 -9.49 13.25
N ILE A 161 -5.61 -10.73 13.18
CA ILE A 161 -6.65 -11.26 14.06
C ILE A 161 -6.19 -11.27 15.53
N PHE A 162 -4.92 -11.60 15.78
CA PHE A 162 -4.37 -11.54 17.14
C PHE A 162 -4.41 -10.12 17.71
N LEU A 163 -3.95 -9.13 16.94
CA LEU A 163 -3.99 -7.73 17.33
C LEU A 163 -5.43 -7.24 17.51
N LEU A 164 -6.37 -7.71 16.70
CA LEU A 164 -7.78 -7.36 16.80
C LEU A 164 -8.45 -7.93 18.05
N SER A 165 -8.30 -9.23 18.29
CA SER A 165 -9.15 -9.98 19.23
C SER A 165 -8.60 -10.06 20.65
N LYS A 166 -7.29 -9.85 20.86
CA LYS A 166 -6.69 -10.03 22.18
C LYS A 166 -7.08 -8.88 23.13
N ASN A 167 -7.62 -9.19 24.31
CA ASN A 167 -7.84 -8.15 25.31
C ASN A 167 -6.51 -7.53 25.78
N SER A 168 -6.51 -6.21 25.92
CA SER A 168 -5.37 -5.46 26.46
C SER A 168 -5.13 -5.79 27.92
N THR A 169 -3.89 -5.61 28.36
CA THR A 169 -3.50 -5.71 29.77
C THR A 169 -3.79 -4.42 30.54
N ILE A 170 -4.19 -3.35 29.84
CA ILE A 170 -4.49 -2.03 30.37
C ILE A 170 -6.01 -1.83 30.34
N GLY A 171 -6.58 -1.38 31.47
CA GLY A 171 -8.04 -1.31 31.68
C GLY A 171 -8.75 -0.20 30.92
N GLU A 172 -8.18 1.00 30.85
CA GLU A 172 -8.75 2.11 30.07
C GLU A 172 -7.86 2.47 28.88
N HIS A 173 -8.51 2.79 27.75
CA HIS A 173 -7.88 3.31 26.55
C HIS A 173 -8.24 4.77 26.36
N ASP A 174 -7.21 5.59 26.29
CA ASP A 174 -7.24 7.04 26.21
C ASP A 174 -7.05 7.58 24.78
N GLY A 175 -6.66 6.71 23.85
CA GLY A 175 -6.46 7.01 22.43
C GLY A 175 -7.63 6.66 21.52
#